data_AF-A0AAN8C129-F1
#
_entry.id   AF-A0AAN8C129-F1
#
_cell.length_a   1.000
_cell.length_b   1.000
_cell.length_c   1.000
_cell.angle_alpha   90.00
_cell.angle_beta   90.00
_cell.angle_gamma   90.00
#
_symmetry.space_group_name_H-M   'P 1'
#
loop_
_entity.id
_entity.type
_entity.pdbx_description
1 polymer ?
#
loop_
_entity_poly.entity_id
_entity_poly.type
_entity_poly.pdbx_seq_one_letter_code
_entity_poly.pdbx_strand_id
1 'polypeptide(L)'
;MEGRRAPRRTLSADPKVGALATLIGCWLLAAPAFCTGQTFTTFHPERRDWLFNHLTVHQTTGALYIGAVNRVYKLSGNLTLLVSHDTGPEDDNKACYPPLIVQPCSEPSGLHKQRQQAPAHRLLPEPPAGMRQPLSGRL
;
A
#
# COMPACT_ATOMS: atom_id res chain seq x y z
N MET A 1 55.00 -48.58 32.90
CA MET A 1 53.70 -48.24 32.30
C MET A 1 53.69 -46.73 32.09
N GLU A 2 53.51 -46.33 30.84
CA GLU A 2 53.48 -44.95 30.33
C GLU A 2 52.35 -44.13 31.00
N GLY A 3 52.64 -42.90 31.42
CA GLY A 3 51.66 -42.03 32.08
C GLY A 3 51.89 -40.55 31.76
N ARG A 4 51.78 -40.18 30.49
CA ARG A 4 51.90 -38.80 29.99
C ARG A 4 50.67 -37.99 30.45
N ARG A 5 50.83 -37.00 31.34
CA ARG A 5 49.76 -36.08 31.74
C ARG A 5 50.12 -34.65 31.32
N ALA A 6 49.28 -34.07 30.46
CA ALA A 6 49.46 -32.80 29.79
C ALA A 6 49.56 -31.60 30.77
N PRO A 7 50.30 -30.53 30.42
CA PRO A 7 50.30 -29.32 31.23
C PRO A 7 48.97 -28.59 31.04
N ARG A 8 48.23 -28.45 32.14
CA ARG A 8 47.04 -27.62 32.24
C ARG A 8 47.47 -26.17 32.03
N ARG A 9 47.17 -25.58 30.87
CA ARG A 9 47.37 -24.15 30.63
C ARG A 9 46.41 -23.38 31.53
N THR A 10 46.94 -22.83 32.63
CA THR A 10 46.25 -21.83 33.44
C THR A 10 46.17 -20.55 32.62
N LEU A 11 44.98 -20.27 32.09
CA LEU A 11 44.64 -19.00 31.45
C LEU A 11 44.66 -17.92 32.54
N SER A 12 45.74 -17.14 32.60
CA SER A 12 45.81 -15.94 33.45
C SER A 12 44.78 -14.95 32.94
N ALA A 13 43.74 -14.69 33.75
CA ALA A 13 42.73 -13.69 33.44
C ALA A 13 43.34 -12.30 33.63
N ASP A 14 43.73 -11.65 32.54
CA ASP A 14 44.15 -10.25 32.55
C ASP A 14 42.94 -9.35 32.90
N PRO A 15 42.97 -8.59 34.02
CA PRO A 15 41.83 -7.81 34.49
C PRO A 15 41.41 -6.69 33.52
N LYS A 16 42.30 -6.31 32.59
CA LYS A 16 42.06 -5.27 31.57
C LYS A 16 41.19 -5.76 30.41
N VAL A 17 41.23 -7.07 30.12
CA VAL A 17 40.41 -7.70 29.06
C VAL A 17 38.97 -7.93 29.53
N GLY A 18 38.78 -8.26 30.81
CA GLY A 18 37.46 -8.42 31.42
C GLY A 18 36.65 -7.11 31.46
N ALA A 19 37.30 -5.98 31.69
CA ALA A 19 36.65 -4.66 31.72
C ALA A 19 36.12 -4.24 30.33
N LEU A 20 36.87 -4.50 29.26
CA LEU A 20 36.43 -4.16 27.91
C LEU A 20 35.31 -5.10 27.41
N ALA A 21 35.43 -6.39 27.73
CA ALA A 21 34.42 -7.39 27.38
C ALA A 21 33.08 -7.15 28.11
N THR A 22 33.11 -6.70 29.36
CA THR A 22 31.91 -6.34 30.13
C THR A 22 31.27 -5.05 29.63
N LEU A 23 32.05 -4.04 29.22
CA LEU A 23 31.51 -2.82 28.61
C LEU A 23 30.83 -3.08 27.26
N ILE A 24 31.43 -3.93 26.41
CA ILE A 24 30.86 -4.33 25.12
C ILE A 24 29.62 -5.23 25.32
N GLY A 25 29.67 -6.16 26.27
CA GLY A 25 28.53 -7.00 26.65
C GLY A 25 27.37 -6.19 27.24
N CYS A 26 27.67 -5.17 28.06
CA CYS A 26 26.67 -4.25 28.60
C CYS A 26 26.04 -3.37 27.51
N TRP A 27 26.83 -2.91 26.53
CA TRP A 27 26.32 -2.22 25.33
C TRP A 27 25.43 -3.10 24.45
N LEU A 28 25.74 -4.40 24.32
CA LEU A 28 24.92 -5.37 23.57
C LEU A 28 23.62 -5.73 24.30
N LEU A 29 23.64 -5.79 25.64
CA LEU A 29 22.46 -6.03 26.48
C LEU A 29 21.56 -4.77 26.61
N ALA A 30 22.14 -3.58 26.45
CA ALA A 30 21.42 -2.31 26.53
C ALA A 30 20.94 -1.80 25.18
N ALA A 31 21.29 -2.43 24.06
CA ALA A 31 20.74 -2.09 22.76
C ALA A 31 19.25 -2.44 22.76
N PRO A 32 18.33 -1.45 22.84
CA PRO A 32 16.93 -1.73 22.63
C PRO A 32 16.85 -2.26 21.21
N ALA A 33 16.18 -3.40 21.02
CA ALA A 33 15.73 -3.79 19.71
C ALA A 33 14.74 -2.70 19.23
N PHE A 34 15.26 -1.62 18.65
CA PHE A 34 14.51 -0.58 17.98
C PHE A 34 13.98 -1.11 16.64
N CYS A 35 13.33 -2.27 16.68
CA CYS A 35 12.36 -2.66 15.69
C CYS A 35 11.01 -2.16 16.22
N THR A 36 10.83 -0.84 16.24
CA THR A 36 9.49 -0.27 16.31
C THR A 36 8.80 -0.69 15.01
N GLY A 37 8.00 -1.75 15.05
CA GLY A 37 7.19 -2.17 13.92
C GLY A 37 6.37 -0.97 13.46
N GLN A 38 6.70 -0.41 12.29
CA GLN A 38 5.98 0.73 11.74
C GLN A 38 4.57 0.26 11.37
N THR A 39 3.57 0.78 12.06
CA THR A 39 2.17 0.57 11.71
C THR A 39 1.79 1.56 10.62
N PHE A 40 1.48 1.04 9.42
CA PHE A 40 1.00 1.87 8.32
C PHE A 40 -0.52 1.97 8.37
N THR A 41 -1.04 3.17 8.15
CA THR A 41 -2.47 3.35 7.85
C THR A 41 -2.77 2.65 6.52
N THR A 42 -3.91 1.97 6.43
CA THR A 42 -4.37 1.29 5.23
C THR A 42 -5.82 1.64 4.94
N PHE A 43 -6.20 1.59 3.67
CA PHE A 43 -7.57 1.78 3.22
C PHE A 43 -8.03 0.54 2.44
N HIS A 44 -9.27 0.12 2.70
CA HIS A 44 -9.89 -1.01 2.02
C HIS A 44 -11.11 -0.54 1.25
N PRO A 45 -11.36 -1.09 0.04
CA PRO A 45 -12.56 -0.77 -0.71
C PRO A 45 -13.81 -1.27 0.03
N GLU A 46 -14.95 -0.64 -0.25
CA GLU A 46 -16.23 -1.01 0.36
C GLU A 46 -16.63 -2.45 0.07
N ARG A 47 -16.23 -2.99 -1.09
CA ARG A 47 -16.40 -4.41 -1.45
C ARG A 47 -15.08 -5.01 -1.93
N ARG A 48 -14.83 -6.28 -1.59
CA ARG A 48 -13.56 -6.97 -1.94
C ARG A 48 -13.41 -7.24 -3.44
N ASP A 49 -14.51 -7.39 -4.16
CA ASP A 49 -14.55 -7.51 -5.62
C ASP A 49 -14.24 -6.18 -6.32
N TRP A 50 -14.30 -5.05 -5.59
CA TRP A 50 -13.96 -3.75 -6.13
C TRP A 50 -12.48 -3.45 -6.06
N LEU A 51 -11.75 -4.11 -6.96
CA LEU A 51 -10.30 -3.98 -7.08
C LEU A 51 -9.88 -2.54 -7.46
N PHE A 52 -8.77 -2.09 -6.88
CA PHE A 52 -8.14 -0.83 -7.27
C PHE A 52 -7.47 -0.95 -8.65
N ASN A 53 -7.57 0.11 -9.46
CA ASN A 53 -7.02 0.20 -10.81
C ASN A 53 -5.91 1.27 -10.90
N HIS A 54 -6.20 2.49 -10.45
CA HIS A 54 -5.29 3.63 -10.56
C HIS A 54 -5.24 4.41 -9.25
N LEU A 55 -4.07 5.01 -8.96
CA LEU A 55 -3.88 5.89 -7.82
C LEU A 55 -3.09 7.12 -8.25
N THR A 56 -3.49 8.28 -7.74
CA THR A 56 -2.74 9.53 -7.92
C THR A 56 -2.81 10.36 -6.64
N VAL A 57 -1.79 11.19 -6.42
CA VAL A 57 -1.70 12.07 -5.26
C VAL A 57 -1.64 13.51 -5.76
N HIS A 58 -2.46 14.36 -5.15
CA HIS A 58 -2.44 15.78 -5.40
C HIS A 58 -1.25 16.43 -4.69
N GLN A 59 -0.37 17.09 -5.43
CA GLN A 59 0.90 17.59 -4.90
C GLN A 59 0.74 18.59 -3.74
N THR A 60 -0.15 19.58 -3.88
CA THR A 60 -0.30 20.64 -2.86
C THR A 60 -1.08 20.21 -1.62
N THR A 61 -2.17 19.44 -1.80
CA THR A 61 -3.08 19.10 -0.71
C THR A 61 -2.75 17.76 -0.06
N GLY A 62 -1.95 16.91 -0.72
CA GLY A 62 -1.70 15.53 -0.28
C GLY A 62 -2.93 14.62 -0.38
N ALA A 63 -4.03 15.08 -1.00
CA ALA A 63 -5.21 14.26 -1.19
C ALA A 63 -4.91 13.11 -2.18
N LEU A 64 -5.40 11.92 -1.86
CA LEU A 64 -5.27 10.74 -2.73
C LEU A 64 -6.55 10.54 -3.52
N TYR A 65 -6.41 10.20 -4.78
CA TYR A 65 -7.51 9.82 -5.66
C TYR A 65 -7.26 8.41 -6.17
N ILE A 66 -8.20 7.50 -5.89
CA ILE A 66 -8.08 6.07 -6.19
C ILE A 66 -9.25 5.67 -7.09
N GLY A 67 -8.96 5.21 -8.30
CA GLY A 67 -9.93 4.57 -9.18
C GLY A 67 -10.02 3.08 -8.85
N ALA A 68 -11.23 2.58 -8.65
CA ALA A 68 -11.54 1.17 -8.40
C ALA A 68 -12.63 0.69 -9.36
N VAL A 69 -12.95 -0.61 -9.31
CA VAL A 69 -14.14 -1.12 -10.00
C VAL A 69 -15.38 -0.46 -9.42
N ASN A 70 -16.22 0.14 -10.27
CA ASN A 70 -17.49 0.79 -9.91
C ASN A 70 -17.38 1.96 -8.91
N ARG A 71 -16.16 2.39 -8.56
CA ARG A 71 -15.94 3.45 -7.57
C ARG A 71 -14.75 4.33 -7.90
N VAL A 72 -14.85 5.60 -7.55
CA VAL A 72 -13.73 6.52 -7.45
C VAL A 72 -13.69 7.12 -6.05
N TYR A 73 -12.57 6.99 -5.35
CA TYR A 73 -12.39 7.48 -3.99
C TYR A 73 -11.50 8.71 -3.95
N LYS A 74 -11.87 9.68 -3.10
CA LYS A 74 -10.99 10.76 -2.64
C LYS A 74 -10.70 10.52 -1.16
N LEU A 75 -9.43 10.49 -0.80
CA LEU A 75 -8.97 10.29 0.57
C LEU A 75 -8.09 11.46 1.02
N SER A 76 -8.02 11.67 2.33
CA SER A 76 -7.01 12.54 2.93
C SER A 76 -5.61 11.91 2.86
N GLY A 77 -4.57 12.68 3.18
CA GLY A 77 -3.19 12.19 3.27
C GLY A 77 -2.97 11.04 4.26
N ASN A 78 -3.89 10.86 5.22
CA ASN A 78 -3.87 9.75 6.20
C ASN A 78 -4.78 8.58 5.80
N LEU A 79 -5.15 8.49 4.51
CA LEU A 79 -6.02 7.45 3.95
C LEU A 79 -7.43 7.42 4.55
N THR A 80 -7.93 8.54 5.08
CA THR A 80 -9.32 8.64 5.53
C THR A 80 -10.21 8.95 4.33
N LEU A 81 -11.28 8.18 4.14
CA LEU A 81 -12.24 8.43 3.06
C LEU A 81 -12.91 9.81 3.24
N LEU A 82 -12.82 10.64 2.21
CA LEU A 82 -13.49 11.95 2.16
C LEU A 82 -14.70 11.89 1.23
N VAL A 83 -14.54 11.28 0.05
CA VAL A 83 -15.61 11.15 -0.94
C VAL A 83 -15.52 9.79 -1.65
N SER A 84 -16.68 9.17 -1.90
CA SER A 84 -16.84 7.97 -2.71
C SER A 84 -17.84 8.25 -3.82
N HIS A 85 -17.43 8.05 -5.07
CA HIS A 85 -18.28 8.25 -6.25
C HIS A 85 -18.62 6.90 -6.87
N ASP A 86 -19.91 6.65 -7.06
CA ASP A 86 -20.42 5.53 -7.84
C ASP A 86 -20.12 5.69 -9.33
N THR A 87 -19.56 4.65 -9.94
CA THR A 87 -19.33 4.57 -11.39
C THR A 87 -19.89 3.28 -11.99
N GLY A 88 -20.91 2.69 -11.36
CA GLY A 88 -21.57 1.46 -11.81
C GLY A 88 -21.88 0.50 -10.67
N PRO A 89 -22.25 -0.75 -10.98
CA PRO A 89 -22.36 -1.33 -12.32
C PRO A 89 -23.65 -0.88 -13.03
N GLU A 90 -23.54 -0.56 -14.30
CA GLU A 90 -24.70 -0.27 -15.16
C GLU A 90 -24.89 -1.44 -16.14
N ASP A 91 -26.13 -1.70 -16.55
CA ASP A 91 -26.42 -2.67 -17.60
C ASP A 91 -26.00 -2.05 -18.95
N ASP A 92 -25.00 -2.64 -19.59
CA ASP A 92 -24.41 -2.07 -20.82
C ASP A 92 -23.75 -3.15 -21.67
N ASN A 93 -23.99 -3.14 -22.98
CA ASN A 93 -23.45 -4.11 -23.91
C ASN A 93 -22.40 -3.45 -24.80
N LYS A 94 -21.21 -4.07 -24.92
CA LYS A 94 -20.12 -3.56 -25.77
C LYS A 94 -20.48 -3.44 -27.25
N ALA A 95 -21.50 -4.15 -27.72
CA ALA A 95 -22.02 -4.03 -29.08
C ALA A 95 -22.83 -2.75 -29.30
N CYS A 96 -23.25 -2.07 -28.23
CA CYS A 96 -24.00 -0.81 -28.29
C CYS A 96 -23.04 0.36 -28.55
N TYR A 97 -22.94 0.77 -29.81
CA TYR A 97 -22.26 1.99 -30.20
C TYR A 97 -23.09 2.81 -31.19
N PRO A 98 -23.23 4.13 -31.01
CA PRO A 98 -22.95 4.93 -29.81
C PRO A 98 -23.57 4.39 -28.48
N PRO A 99 -23.01 4.74 -27.31
CA PRO A 99 -23.44 4.21 -26.00
C PRO A 99 -24.92 4.47 -25.66
N LEU A 100 -25.46 3.69 -24.72
CA LEU A 100 -26.86 3.79 -24.25
C LEU A 100 -27.27 5.19 -23.75
N ILE A 101 -26.31 5.99 -23.28
CA ILE A 101 -26.54 7.36 -22.78
C ILE A 101 -27.02 8.29 -23.90
N VAL A 102 -26.67 8.00 -25.15
CA VAL A 102 -26.98 8.85 -26.30
C VAL A 102 -28.02 8.24 -27.24
N GLN A 103 -28.22 6.91 -27.20
CA GLN A 103 -29.24 6.23 -28.01
C GLN A 103 -29.69 4.91 -27.38
N PRO A 104 -30.95 4.48 -27.59
CA PRO A 104 -31.39 3.14 -27.22
C PRO A 104 -30.64 2.06 -28.01
N CYS A 105 -30.35 0.93 -27.38
CA CYS A 105 -29.71 -0.22 -28.02
C CYS A 105 -30.72 -1.37 -28.17
N SER A 106 -30.72 -2.04 -29.31
CA SER A 106 -31.61 -3.18 -29.61
C SER A 106 -31.06 -4.52 -29.12
N GLU A 107 -29.81 -4.55 -28.66
CA GLU A 107 -29.16 -5.77 -28.18
C GLU A 107 -29.69 -6.17 -26.79
N PRO A 108 -29.92 -7.47 -26.53
CA PRO A 108 -30.38 -7.93 -25.23
C PRO A 108 -29.35 -7.62 -24.15
N SER A 109 -29.78 -6.94 -23.09
CA SER A 109 -28.96 -6.46 -21.96
C SER A 109 -28.45 -7.58 -21.04
N GLY A 110 -28.63 -8.85 -21.43
CA GLY A 110 -28.64 -10.01 -20.54
C GLY A 110 -27.30 -10.68 -20.22
N LEU A 111 -26.14 -10.14 -20.61
CA LEU A 111 -24.87 -10.84 -20.34
C LEU A 111 -23.67 -9.96 -19.99
N HIS A 112 -23.76 -8.65 -20.13
CA HIS A 112 -22.65 -7.76 -19.80
C HIS A 112 -23.18 -6.60 -18.96
N LYS A 113 -22.84 -6.59 -17.66
CA LYS A 113 -22.83 -5.36 -16.87
C LYS A 113 -21.51 -4.66 -17.16
N GLN A 114 -21.44 -3.94 -18.28
CA GLN A 114 -20.22 -3.26 -18.62
C GLN A 114 -20.07 -2.01 -17.73
N ARG A 115 -18.87 -1.85 -17.16
CA ARG A 115 -18.49 -0.67 -16.38
C ARG A 115 -18.60 0.56 -17.27
N GLN A 116 -19.65 1.36 -17.14
CA GLN A 116 -19.61 2.71 -17.67
C GLN A 116 -18.62 3.49 -16.82
N GLN A 117 -17.46 3.79 -17.40
CA GLN A 117 -16.53 4.75 -16.80
C GLN A 117 -17.24 6.10 -16.81
N ALA A 118 -17.89 6.46 -15.71
CA ALA A 118 -18.41 7.80 -15.55
C ALA A 118 -17.25 8.78 -15.84
N PRO A 119 -17.47 9.85 -16.64
CA PRO A 119 -16.42 10.77 -16.98
C PRO A 119 -15.86 11.38 -15.69
N ALA A 120 -14.59 11.07 -15.38
CA ALA A 120 -13.92 11.49 -14.16
C ALA A 120 -13.98 13.02 -13.95
N HIS A 121 -14.06 13.76 -15.06
CA HIS A 121 -14.22 15.22 -15.12
C HIS A 121 -15.48 15.77 -14.44
N ARG A 122 -16.51 14.95 -14.18
CA ARG A 122 -17.74 15.41 -13.51
C ARG A 122 -17.78 15.08 -12.01
N LEU A 123 -16.93 14.18 -11.54
CA LEU A 123 -17.08 13.58 -10.21
C LEU A 123 -16.08 14.13 -9.20
N LEU A 124 -14.93 14.66 -9.62
CA LEU A 124 -13.99 15.30 -8.72
C LEU A 124 -13.63 16.69 -9.25
N PRO A 125 -13.36 17.68 -8.39
CA PRO A 125 -12.74 18.92 -8.85
C PRO A 125 -11.48 18.54 -9.62
N GLU A 126 -11.34 19.08 -10.84
CA GLU A 126 -10.23 18.81 -11.77
C GLU A 126 -8.91 18.65 -11.00
N PRO A 127 -8.16 17.56 -11.22
CA PRO A 127 -6.84 17.45 -10.64
C PRO A 127 -6.00 18.66 -11.09
N PRO A 128 -5.34 19.41 -10.19
CA PRO A 128 -4.52 20.53 -10.64
C PRO A 128 -3.40 20.03 -11.54
N ALA A 129 -3.00 20.88 -12.49
CA ALA A 129 -1.88 20.63 -13.37
C ALA A 129 -0.65 20.17 -12.55
N GLY A 130 -0.15 18.95 -12.83
CA GLY A 130 1.03 18.40 -12.18
C GLY A 130 0.86 17.09 -11.40
N MET A 131 -0.22 16.31 -11.55
CA MET A 131 -0.26 14.99 -10.90
C MET A 131 0.88 14.05 -11.35
N ARG A 132 1.52 13.36 -10.39
CA ARG A 132 2.43 12.23 -10.65
C ARG A 132 1.72 10.94 -10.27
N GLN A 133 1.76 9.95 -11.15
CA GLN A 133 1.45 8.57 -10.75
C GLN A 133 2.57 8.10 -9.79
N PRO A 134 2.24 7.49 -8.64
CA PRO A 134 3.25 6.82 -7.85
C PRO A 134 3.83 5.69 -8.69
N LEU A 135 5.16 5.67 -8.80
CA LEU A 135 5.90 4.57 -9.41
C LEU A 135 5.42 3.27 -8.78
N SER A 136 4.95 2.35 -9.62
CA SER A 136 4.48 1.02 -9.23
C SER A 136 5.53 0.32 -8.37
N GLY A 137 5.38 0.40 -7.05
CA GLY A 137 6.18 -0.35 -6.10
C GLY A 137 5.65 -1.77 -6.11
N ARG A 138 6.38 -2.68 -6.76
CA ARG A 138 6.21 -4.12 -6.53
C ARG A 138 6.46 -4.38 -5.04
N LEU A 139 5.42 -4.78 -4.33
CA LEU A 139 5.55 -5.63 -3.14
C LEU A 139 5.90 -7.05 -3.59
#